data_AF-A0A1Q6X708-F1
#
_entry.id   AF-A0A1Q6X708-F1
#
_cell.length_a   1.000
_cell.length_b   1.000
_cell.length_c   1.000
_cell.angle_alpha   90.00
_cell.angle_beta   90.00
_cell.angle_gamma   90.00
#
_symmetry.space_group_name_H-M   'P 1'
#
loop_
_entity.id
_entity.type
_entity.pdbx_description
1 polymer ?
#
loop_
_entity_poly.entity_id
_entity_poly.type
_entity_poly.pdbx_seq_one_letter_code
_entity_poly.pdbx_strand_id
1 'polypeptide(L)'
;MPKEKPRVNIGEVIKSYRSQRSLSQGDIERRTGLLRCYLSRVENGHTVPSLETLAKIAEAMDISLADFFPGTETPRDRETQKALGELSQDEIRFLAEIKKYSTTLSEGDKRLVLAMIRKMATLIPPPATKKLIVRRPTA
;
A
#
# COMPACT_ATOMS: atom_id res chain seq x y z
N MET A 1 16.22 13.80 29.92
CA MET A 1 15.14 13.90 28.91
C MET A 1 14.60 12.51 28.65
N PRO A 2 13.38 12.17 29.09
CA PRO A 2 12.77 10.91 28.66
C PRO A 2 12.63 10.96 27.14
N LYS A 3 13.26 10.01 26.43
CA LYS A 3 13.13 9.90 24.98
C LYS A 3 11.68 9.49 24.71
N GLU A 4 10.91 10.33 24.00
CA GLU A 4 9.57 9.98 23.53
C GLU A 4 9.63 8.61 22.85
N LYS A 5 8.77 7.68 23.28
CA LYS A 5 8.64 6.38 22.64
C LYS A 5 8.07 6.62 21.24
N PRO A 6 8.73 6.16 20.16
CA PRO A 6 8.17 6.24 18.82
C PRO A 6 6.78 5.61 18.80
N ARG A 7 5.81 6.26 18.15
CA ARG A 7 4.44 5.75 18.01
C ARG A 7 4.37 4.40 17.26
N VAL A 8 5.44 4.03 16.54
CA VAL A 8 5.55 2.79 15.78
C VAL A 8 6.81 2.03 16.22
N ASN A 9 6.64 0.80 16.69
CA ASN A 9 7.76 -0.09 16.98
C ASN A 9 8.16 -0.82 15.69
N ILE A 10 9.19 -0.30 15.02
CA ILE A 10 9.70 -0.84 13.75
C ILE A 10 10.07 -2.34 13.84
N GLY A 11 10.59 -2.79 14.97
CA GLY A 11 10.97 -4.18 15.19
C GLY A 11 9.76 -5.12 15.19
N GLU A 12 8.66 -4.71 15.83
CA GLU A 12 7.40 -5.46 15.82
C GLU A 12 6.78 -5.52 14.42
N VAL A 13 6.85 -4.42 13.66
CA VAL A 13 6.36 -4.38 12.28
C VAL A 13 7.16 -5.34 11.40
N ILE A 14 8.49 -5.32 11.46
CA ILE A 14 9.35 -6.27 10.75
C ILE A 14 8.99 -7.71 11.10
N LYS A 15 8.85 -8.01 12.40
CA LYS A 15 8.47 -9.35 12.88
C LYS A 15 7.10 -9.79 12.36
N SER A 16 6.13 -8.87 12.28
CA SER A 16 4.79 -9.14 11.76
C SER A 16 4.84 -9.52 10.28
N TYR A 17 5.47 -8.70 9.43
CA TYR A 17 5.62 -8.99 8.00
C TYR A 17 6.36 -10.31 7.75
N ARG A 18 7.44 -10.55 8.49
CA ARG A 18 8.20 -11.79 8.41
C ARG A 18 7.33 -13.01 8.73
N SER A 19 6.55 -12.93 9.81
CA SER A 19 5.69 -14.04 10.27
C SER A 19 4.51 -14.29 9.33
N GLN A 20 3.90 -13.24 8.77
CA GLN A 20 2.82 -13.36 7.77
C GLN A 20 3.27 -14.09 6.50
N ARG A 21 4.57 -14.01 6.17
CA ARG A 21 5.19 -14.70 5.03
C ARG A 21 5.80 -16.04 5.39
N SER A 22 5.60 -16.51 6.63
CA SER A 22 6.17 -17.77 7.14
C SER A 22 7.69 -17.85 7.01
N LEU A 23 8.38 -16.70 7.06
CA LEU A 23 9.84 -16.63 6.99
C LEU A 23 10.44 -16.75 8.40
N SER A 24 11.48 -17.56 8.55
CA SER A 24 12.31 -17.58 9.75
C SER A 24 13.31 -16.42 9.74
N GLN A 25 13.86 -16.05 10.90
CA GLN A 25 14.97 -15.08 10.95
C GLN A 25 16.19 -15.56 10.15
N GLY A 26 16.42 -16.89 10.11
CA GLY A 26 17.48 -17.48 9.30
C GLY A 26 17.20 -17.40 7.80
N ASP A 27 15.93 -17.29 7.37
CA ASP A 27 15.59 -17.12 5.96
C ASP A 27 15.94 -15.71 5.49
N ILE A 28 15.68 -14.70 6.34
CA ILE A 28 16.11 -13.32 6.09
C ILE A 28 17.63 -13.23 6.07
N GLU A 29 18.32 -13.93 6.97
CA GLU A 29 19.79 -14.00 6.95
C GLU A 29 20.32 -14.56 5.62
N ARG A 30 19.77 -15.67 5.14
CA ARG A 30 20.18 -16.24 3.84
C ARG A 30 19.91 -15.31 2.66
N ARG A 31 18.87 -14.48 2.73
CA ARG A 31 18.49 -13.55 1.64
C ARG A 31 19.26 -12.22 1.68
N THR A 32 19.64 -11.74 2.86
CA THR A 32 20.20 -10.39 3.05
C THR A 32 21.68 -10.39 3.44
N GLY A 33 22.21 -11.53 3.92
CA GLY A 33 23.50 -11.60 4.61
C GLY A 33 23.51 -10.99 6.02
N LEU A 34 22.38 -10.51 6.52
CA LEU A 34 22.26 -9.98 7.89
C LEU A 34 22.18 -11.13 8.88
N LEU A 35 23.08 -11.15 9.87
CA LEU A 35 23.11 -12.22 10.86
C LEU A 35 21.76 -12.37 11.59
N ARG A 36 21.29 -13.61 11.80
CA ARG A 36 20.06 -13.88 12.57
C ARG A 36 20.08 -13.22 13.94
N CYS A 37 21.23 -13.18 14.61
CA CYS A 37 21.37 -12.52 15.92
C CYS A 37 21.14 -11.01 15.83
N TYR A 38 21.59 -10.36 14.75
CA TYR A 38 21.31 -8.96 14.50
C TYR A 38 19.82 -8.73 14.27
N LEU A 39 19.19 -9.55 13.43
CA LEU A 39 17.75 -9.45 13.15
C LEU A 39 16.90 -9.65 14.41
N SER A 40 17.28 -10.59 15.28
CA SER A 40 16.62 -10.77 16.58
C SER A 40 16.70 -9.53 17.46
N ARG A 41 17.86 -8.85 17.53
CA ARG A 41 17.97 -7.58 18.28
C ARG A 41 17.12 -6.48 17.68
N VAL A 42 17.00 -6.41 16.35
CA VAL A 42 16.13 -5.45 15.67
C VAL A 42 14.67 -5.72 15.97
N GLU A 43 14.20 -6.96 15.80
CA GLU A 43 12.79 -7.34 16.02
C GLU A 43 12.33 -7.14 17.48
N ASN A 44 13.25 -7.26 18.44
CA ASN A 44 12.96 -7.05 19.86
C ASN A 44 13.25 -5.61 20.34
N GLY A 45 13.57 -4.68 19.42
CA GLY A 45 13.79 -3.27 19.75
C GLY A 45 15.10 -2.95 20.49
N HIS A 46 16.03 -3.90 20.55
CA HIS A 46 17.36 -3.71 21.15
C HIS A 46 18.34 -2.99 20.21
N THR A 47 18.01 -2.85 18.93
CA THR A 47 18.84 -2.17 17.93
C THR A 47 17.95 -1.50 16.89
N VAL A 48 18.27 -0.26 16.53
CA VAL A 48 17.61 0.45 15.44
C VAL A 48 18.40 0.19 14.16
N PRO A 49 17.80 -0.42 13.11
CA PRO A 49 18.47 -0.62 11.83
C PRO A 49 18.65 0.70 11.09
N SER A 50 19.66 0.77 10.20
CA SER A 50 19.79 1.88 9.26
C SER A 50 18.70 1.79 8.18
N LEU A 51 18.48 2.88 7.44
CA LEU A 51 17.57 2.89 6.29
C LEU A 51 17.97 1.86 5.22
N GLU A 52 19.28 1.73 4.97
CA GLU A 52 19.82 0.73 4.03
C GLU A 52 19.52 -0.69 4.49
N THR A 53 19.69 -0.98 5.79
CA THR A 53 19.35 -2.28 6.36
C THR A 53 17.86 -2.57 6.26
N LEU A 54 17.02 -1.57 6.55
CA LEU A 54 15.56 -1.66 6.36
C LEU A 54 15.20 -1.98 4.91
N ALA A 55 15.84 -1.32 3.93
CA ALA A 55 15.62 -1.60 2.51
C ALA A 55 15.98 -3.04 2.13
N LYS A 56 17.11 -3.56 2.60
CA LYS A 56 17.50 -4.98 2.38
C LYS A 56 16.49 -5.95 2.99
N ILE A 57 15.98 -5.64 4.18
CA ILE A 57 14.97 -6.47 4.85
C ILE A 57 13.64 -6.43 4.08
N ALA A 58 13.21 -5.26 3.58
CA ALA A 58 12.02 -5.13 2.73
C ALA A 58 12.15 -5.96 1.44
N GLU A 59 13.27 -5.83 0.73
CA GLU A 59 13.55 -6.59 -0.49
C GLU A 59 13.53 -8.10 -0.23
N ALA A 60 14.17 -8.58 0.84
CA ALA A 60 14.15 -9.99 1.21
C ALA A 60 12.76 -10.54 1.56
N MET A 61 11.81 -9.66 1.92
CA MET A 61 10.43 -10.01 2.21
C MET A 61 9.47 -9.71 1.06
N ASP A 62 9.96 -9.18 -0.07
CA ASP A 62 9.15 -8.77 -1.21
C ASP A 62 8.02 -7.80 -0.79
N ILE A 63 8.42 -6.72 -0.09
CA ILE A 63 7.54 -5.62 0.32
C ILE A 63 8.17 -4.27 -0.01
N SER A 64 7.34 -3.22 -0.02
CA SER A 64 7.82 -1.85 -0.10
C SER A 64 8.45 -1.44 1.22
N LEU A 65 9.51 -0.62 1.15
CA LEU A 65 10.08 0.02 2.34
C LEU A 65 9.03 0.85 3.12
N ALA A 66 8.04 1.41 2.41
CA ALA A 66 6.95 2.17 3.00
C ALA A 66 6.05 1.32 3.92
N ASP A 67 5.97 0.01 3.67
CA ASP A 67 5.10 -0.92 4.42
C ASP A 67 5.51 -1.02 5.90
N PHE A 68 6.77 -0.71 6.23
CA PHE A 68 7.24 -0.67 7.61
C PHE A 68 6.72 0.53 8.41
N PHE A 69 6.12 1.52 7.76
CA PHE A 69 5.66 2.77 8.37
C PHE A 69 4.13 2.93 8.24
N PRO A 70 3.33 2.01 8.80
CA PRO A 70 1.89 2.10 8.71
C PRO A 70 1.37 3.37 9.39
N GLY A 71 0.55 4.15 8.68
CA GLY A 71 -0.03 5.39 9.20
C GLY A 71 0.74 6.67 8.89
N THR A 72 1.81 6.61 8.09
CA THR A 72 2.40 7.81 7.46
C THR A 72 1.66 8.23 6.18
N GLU A 73 0.75 7.40 5.71
CA GLU A 73 -0.12 7.71 4.58
C GLU A 73 -1.03 8.89 4.91
N THR A 74 -1.07 9.86 4.01
CA THR A 74 -2.08 10.91 4.08
C THR A 74 -3.46 10.29 3.84
N PRO A 75 -4.55 10.93 4.29
CA PRO A 75 -5.92 10.50 3.94
C PRO A 75 -6.08 10.31 2.41
N ARG A 76 -5.39 11.13 1.62
CA ARG A 76 -5.37 11.07 0.16
C ARG A 76 -4.70 9.81 -0.39
N ASP A 77 -3.64 9.33 0.24
CA ASP A 77 -2.93 8.12 -0.18
C ASP A 77 -3.81 6.88 0.04
N ARG A 78 -4.51 6.82 1.19
CA ARG A 78 -5.48 5.76 1.50
C ARG A 78 -6.67 5.76 0.55
N GLU A 79 -7.22 6.93 0.26
CA GLU A 79 -8.29 7.07 -0.74
C GLU A 79 -7.84 6.61 -2.12
N THR A 80 -6.61 6.94 -2.52
CA THR A 80 -6.05 6.54 -3.81
C THR A 80 -5.83 5.03 -3.88
N GLN A 81 -5.23 4.42 -2.85
CA GLN A 81 -5.03 2.97 -2.78
C GLN A 81 -6.36 2.20 -2.76
N LYS A 82 -7.34 2.69 -1.98
CA LYS A 82 -8.68 2.10 -1.93
C LYS A 82 -9.35 2.19 -3.30
N ALA A 83 -9.33 3.37 -3.94
CA ALA A 83 -9.91 3.56 -5.25
C ALA A 83 -9.27 2.63 -6.30
N LEU A 84 -7.94 2.45 -6.28
CA LEU A 84 -7.23 1.54 -7.18
C LEU A 84 -7.57 0.06 -6.92
N GLY A 85 -7.78 -0.34 -5.66
CA GLY A 85 -8.16 -1.71 -5.30
C GLY A 85 -9.62 -2.06 -5.62
N GLU A 86 -10.48 -1.06 -5.80
CA GLU A 86 -11.91 -1.24 -6.11
C GLU A 86 -12.22 -1.25 -7.63
N LEU A 87 -11.22 -1.04 -8.50
CA LEU A 87 -11.43 -0.97 -9.94
C LEU A 87 -11.78 -2.33 -10.56
N SER A 88 -12.83 -2.36 -11.37
CA SER A 88 -13.16 -3.47 -12.26
C SER A 88 -12.16 -3.61 -13.41
N GLN A 89 -12.16 -4.77 -14.06
CA GLN A 89 -11.29 -5.04 -15.22
C GLN A 89 -11.54 -4.09 -16.40
N ASP A 90 -12.77 -3.62 -16.57
CA ASP A 90 -13.12 -2.67 -17.62
C ASP A 90 -12.62 -1.26 -17.28
N GLU A 91 -12.70 -0.85 -16.02
CA GLU A 91 -12.13 0.42 -15.56
C GLU A 91 -10.60 0.44 -15.68
N ILE A 92 -9.93 -0.68 -15.34
CA ILE A 92 -8.48 -0.81 -15.53
C ILE A 92 -8.10 -0.65 -17.01
N ARG A 93 -8.82 -1.30 -17.93
CA ARG A 93 -8.60 -1.18 -19.38
C ARG A 93 -8.81 0.25 -19.87
N PHE A 94 -9.88 0.90 -19.42
CA PHE A 94 -10.16 2.29 -19.77
C PHE A 94 -9.06 3.25 -19.29
N LEU A 95 -8.63 3.13 -18.03
CA LEU A 95 -7.58 3.98 -17.48
C LEU A 95 -6.22 3.73 -18.14
N ALA A 96 -5.91 2.48 -18.49
CA ALA A 96 -4.70 2.15 -19.24
C ALA A 96 -4.66 2.83 -20.62
N GLU A 97 -5.82 2.92 -21.29
CA GLU A 97 -5.93 3.63 -22.56
C GLU A 97 -5.72 5.14 -22.39
N ILE A 98 -6.34 5.76 -21.38
CA ILE A 98 -6.11 7.19 -21.05
C ILE A 98 -4.65 7.45 -20.74
N LYS A 99 -3.99 6.56 -19.99
CA LYS A 99 -2.58 6.71 -19.59
C LYS A 99 -1.65 6.86 -20.80
N LYS A 100 -1.92 6.17 -21.90
CA LYS A 100 -1.10 6.25 -23.13
C LYS A 100 -1.00 7.67 -23.69
N TYR A 101 -2.07 8.45 -23.58
CA TYR A 101 -2.14 9.83 -24.10
C TYR A 101 -1.85 10.87 -23.03
N SER A 102 -2.03 10.53 -21.74
CA SER A 102 -1.76 11.45 -20.63
C SER A 102 -0.33 11.97 -20.59
N THR A 103 0.65 11.21 -21.11
CA THR A 103 2.07 11.63 -21.15
C THR A 103 2.36 12.69 -22.21
N THR A 104 1.53 12.80 -23.25
CA THR A 104 1.71 13.77 -24.35
C THR A 104 0.81 15.00 -24.22
N LEU A 105 -0.21 14.94 -23.35
CA LEU A 105 -1.13 16.05 -23.10
C LEU A 105 -0.51 17.12 -22.20
N SER A 106 -0.76 18.39 -22.53
CA SER A 106 -0.41 19.51 -21.65
C SER A 106 -1.26 19.49 -20.37
N GLU A 107 -0.82 20.18 -19.33
CA GLU A 107 -1.62 20.34 -18.10
C GLU A 107 -2.97 21.03 -18.35
N GLY A 108 -3.06 21.91 -19.36
CA GLY A 108 -4.31 22.53 -19.78
C GLY A 108 -5.29 21.51 -20.37
N ASP A 109 -4.80 20.64 -21.26
CA ASP A 109 -5.62 19.63 -21.92
C ASP A 109 -6.09 18.56 -20.94
N LYS A 110 -5.22 18.14 -20.00
CA LYS A 110 -5.60 17.23 -18.91
C LYS A 110 -6.76 17.79 -18.08
N ARG A 111 -6.73 19.09 -17.75
CA ARG A 111 -7.83 19.75 -17.02
C ARG A 111 -9.12 19.75 -17.84
N LEU A 112 -9.04 20.00 -19.15
CA LEU A 112 -10.20 19.99 -20.03
C LEU A 112 -10.83 18.59 -20.09
N VAL A 113 -10.02 17.55 -20.28
CA VAL A 113 -10.50 16.14 -20.28
C VAL A 113 -11.18 15.80 -18.96
N LEU A 114 -10.58 16.17 -17.83
CA LEU A 114 -11.21 15.96 -16.52
C LEU A 114 -12.54 16.71 -16.37
N ALA A 115 -12.64 17.95 -16.87
CA ALA A 115 -13.88 18.71 -16.88
C ALA A 115 -14.96 18.04 -17.75
N MET A 116 -14.58 17.49 -18.90
CA MET A 116 -15.49 16.73 -19.77
C MET A 116 -16.00 15.48 -19.07
N ILE A 117 -15.12 14.68 -18.45
CA ILE A 117 -15.51 13.48 -17.69
C ILE A 117 -16.51 13.83 -16.59
N ARG A 118 -16.24 14.88 -15.80
CA ARG A 118 -17.17 15.35 -14.75
C ARG A 118 -18.53 15.71 -15.32
N LYS A 119 -18.56 16.44 -16.45
CA LYS A 119 -19.80 16.81 -17.13
C LYS A 119 -20.58 15.58 -17.59
N MET A 120 -19.90 14.59 -18.19
CA MET A 120 -20.55 13.35 -18.64
C MET A 120 -21.12 12.54 -17.47
N ALA A 121 -20.41 12.49 -16.33
CA ALA A 121 -20.89 11.82 -15.13
C ALA A 121 -22.15 12.47 -14.52
N THR A 122 -22.34 13.78 -14.71
CA THR A 122 -23.57 14.47 -14.27
C THR A 122 -24.75 14.31 -15.21
N LEU A 123 -24.51 13.93 -16.48
CA LEU A 123 -25.54 13.78 -17.51
C LEU A 123 -26.15 12.38 -17.56
N ILE A 124 -25.46 11.38 -17.02
CA ILE A 124 -25.91 9.98 -16.97
C ILE A 124 -26.09 9.61 -15.49
N PRO A 125 -27.31 9.31 -15.00
CA PRO A 125 -27.48 8.86 -13.63
C PRO A 125 -26.68 7.56 -13.41
N PRO A 126 -26.00 7.38 -12.26
CA PRO A 126 -25.23 6.18 -12.00
C PRO A 126 -26.15 4.94 -12.08
N PRO A 127 -25.68 3.82 -12.65
CA PRO A 127 -26.46 2.59 -12.67
C PRO A 127 -26.82 2.20 -11.23
N ALA A 128 -28.11 1.92 -10.99
CA ALA A 128 -28.60 1.56 -9.68
C ALA A 128 -27.81 0.36 -9.15
N THR A 129 -27.00 0.57 -8.09
CA THR A 129 -26.30 -0.50 -7.39
C THR A 129 -27.35 -1.47 -6.86
N LYS A 130 -27.41 -2.69 -7.42
CA LYS A 130 -28.25 -3.76 -6.90
C LYS A 130 -27.80 -4.04 -5.47
N LYS A 131 -28.54 -3.53 -4.47
CA LYS A 131 -28.37 -3.96 -3.09
C LYS A 131 -28.58 -5.47 -3.06
N LEU A 132 -27.53 -6.19 -2.68
CA LEU A 132 -27.61 -7.62 -2.38
C LEU A 132 -28.67 -7.79 -1.28
N ILE A 133 -29.84 -8.31 -1.64
CA ILE A 133 -30.86 -8.69 -0.67
C ILE A 133 -30.29 -9.92 0.05
N VAL A 134 -29.67 -9.69 1.21
CA VAL A 134 -29.30 -10.76 2.15
C VAL A 134 -30.61 -11.33 2.68
N ARG A 135 -31.06 -12.45 2.11
CA ARG A 135 -32.15 -13.24 2.68
C ARG A 135 -31.67 -13.80 4.03
N ARG A 136 -32.25 -13.30 5.13
CA ARG A 136 -32.09 -13.92 6.45
C ARG A 136 -32.73 -15.32 6.41
N PRO A 137 -32.06 -16.38 6.87
CA PRO A 137 -32.72 -17.65 7.13
C PRO A 137 -33.64 -17.48 8.34
N THR A 138 -34.89 -17.92 8.20
CA THR A 138 -35.84 -18.07 9.30
C THR A 138 -35.36 -19.18 10.23
N ALA A 139 -35.34 -18.87 11.53
CA ALA A 139 -35.21 -19.86 12.60
C ALA A 139 -36.44 -20.77 12.67
#